data_AF-A0A4Z1C016-F1
#
_entry.id   AF-A0A4Z1C016-F1
#
_cell.length_a   1.000
_cell.length_b   1.000
_cell.length_c   1.000
_cell.angle_alpha   90.00
_cell.angle_beta   90.00
_cell.angle_gamma   90.00
#
_symmetry.space_group_name_H-M   'P 1'
#
loop_
_entity.id
_entity.type
_entity.pdbx_description
1 polymer ?
#
loop_
_entity_poly.entity_id
_entity_poly.type
_entity_poly.pdbx_seq_one_letter_code
_entity_poly.pdbx_strand_id
1 'polypeptide(L)'
;MTLALPALVPALPTHERWFVESQPAGDWSFFLSPLPLVLTAAVVAVALVWRAVAMRVDGPELRLLAPVGRLVPWIPRLLGIHLGVALLALAATGAFITPSIDHLEGAGGNALLLVEGALGIWLVTGWQLRAAAALVLALAPALTVVAGWTALGECANLAAVAAFLVVVPPGPDAYGAARPSRAHLRWALLWLRLGVGTALIVLAFSEKLTNPAMAIDTLERYPALDVFALVGLQVSPETFVAVAGATELLFGLLVISGAFPQVAVLVAMVPFNATLLLFGQTEMVGHLPVYGVFLALLVYGSSEETFRSVRWLLGRTARRVEMPVTAAA
;
A
#
# COMPACT_ATOMS: atom_id res chain seq x y z
N MET A 1 -11.40 -45.93 -10.99
CA MET A 1 -10.24 -45.04 -11.24
C MET A 1 -10.43 -43.83 -10.34
N THR A 2 -9.64 -43.72 -9.27
CA THR A 2 -9.68 -42.58 -8.36
C THR A 2 -8.87 -41.44 -8.96
N LEU A 3 -9.56 -40.35 -9.32
CA LEU A 3 -8.90 -39.11 -9.70
C LEU A 3 -8.25 -38.51 -8.44
N ALA A 4 -6.93 -38.53 -8.39
CA ALA A 4 -6.21 -37.72 -7.42
C ALA A 4 -6.40 -36.25 -7.82
N LEU A 5 -7.04 -35.45 -6.97
CA LEU A 5 -6.84 -34.00 -7.04
C LEU A 5 -5.34 -33.77 -6.78
N PRO A 6 -4.62 -33.05 -7.65
CA PRO A 6 -3.34 -32.50 -7.23
C PRO A 6 -3.63 -31.60 -6.02
N ALA A 7 -2.85 -31.77 -4.95
CA ALA A 7 -2.89 -30.82 -3.86
C ALA A 7 -2.46 -29.47 -4.44
N LEU A 8 -3.40 -28.53 -4.58
CA LEU A 8 -3.09 -27.14 -4.85
C LEU A 8 -2.28 -26.64 -3.64
N VAL A 9 -0.96 -26.69 -3.76
CA VAL A 9 -0.08 -25.90 -2.90
C VAL A 9 -0.43 -24.46 -3.21
N PRO A 10 -0.90 -23.66 -2.24
CA PRO A 10 -1.24 -22.27 -2.51
C PRO A 10 0.06 -21.53 -2.82
N ALA A 11 0.29 -21.22 -4.10
CA ALA A 11 1.30 -20.28 -4.52
C ALA A 11 0.87 -18.90 -4.01
N LEU A 12 1.50 -18.44 -2.93
CA LEU A 12 1.24 -17.13 -2.36
C LEU A 12 1.98 -16.07 -3.20
N PRO A 13 1.34 -14.97 -3.67
CA PRO A 13 1.98 -13.72 -4.13
C PRO A 13 2.84 -13.05 -3.03
N THR A 14 3.63 -11.97 -3.19
CA THR A 14 3.82 -10.96 -4.26
C THR A 14 5.32 -10.57 -4.43
N HIS A 15 5.59 -9.40 -5.02
CA HIS A 15 6.75 -8.51 -4.94
C HIS A 15 8.14 -9.10 -5.24
N GLU A 16 8.81 -9.74 -4.30
CA GLU A 16 10.01 -10.53 -4.65
C GLU A 16 9.66 -11.65 -5.64
N ARG A 17 8.47 -12.24 -5.50
CA ARG A 17 7.88 -13.23 -6.41
C ARG A 17 7.45 -12.66 -7.77
N TRP A 18 7.62 -11.36 -8.02
CA TRP A 18 7.57 -10.81 -9.38
C TRP A 18 8.85 -11.13 -10.17
N PHE A 19 9.92 -11.56 -9.49
CA PHE A 19 11.26 -11.72 -10.04
C PHE A 19 11.89 -13.09 -9.71
N VAL A 20 11.43 -13.78 -8.66
CA VAL A 20 11.87 -15.14 -8.28
C VAL A 20 10.70 -16.13 -8.15
N GLU A 21 11.01 -17.42 -8.12
CA GLU A 21 9.99 -18.47 -8.03
C GLU A 21 9.35 -18.52 -6.64
N SER A 22 8.02 -18.62 -6.59
CA SER A 22 7.23 -18.54 -5.36
C SER A 22 7.47 -19.71 -4.40
N GLN A 23 8.31 -19.50 -3.39
CA GLN A 23 8.51 -20.46 -2.28
C GLN A 23 7.42 -20.30 -1.20
N PRO A 24 6.95 -21.37 -0.52
CA PRO A 24 5.92 -21.27 0.52
C PRO A 24 6.38 -20.45 1.73
N ALA A 25 5.62 -19.40 2.09
CA ALA A 25 5.83 -18.67 3.33
C ALA A 25 5.29 -19.44 4.55
N GLY A 26 5.78 -19.09 5.74
CA GLY A 26 5.32 -19.65 7.01
C GLY A 26 6.40 -20.30 7.86
N ASP A 27 7.69 -20.17 7.51
CA ASP A 27 8.77 -20.50 8.43
C ASP A 27 8.91 -19.40 9.49
N TRP A 28 8.21 -19.59 10.60
CA TRP A 28 8.30 -18.70 11.76
C TRP A 28 9.63 -18.83 12.53
N SER A 29 10.47 -19.83 12.25
CA SER A 29 11.73 -20.02 13.00
C SER A 29 12.69 -18.85 12.83
N PHE A 30 12.74 -18.27 11.62
CA PHE A 30 13.51 -17.06 11.34
C PHE A 30 12.96 -15.85 12.10
N PHE A 31 11.66 -15.54 11.98
CA PHE A 31 11.02 -14.44 12.72
C PHE A 31 11.21 -14.55 14.25
N LEU A 32 11.15 -15.77 14.79
CA LEU A 32 11.31 -16.06 16.21
C LEU A 32 12.78 -16.11 16.66
N SER A 33 13.74 -15.94 15.75
CA SER A 33 15.16 -15.82 16.10
C SER A 33 15.48 -14.44 16.70
N PRO A 34 16.61 -14.28 17.42
CA PRO A 34 16.85 -13.06 18.21
C PRO A 34 16.90 -11.76 17.41
N LEU A 35 17.45 -11.77 16.18
CA LEU A 35 17.64 -10.55 15.39
C LEU A 35 16.30 -9.96 14.89
N PRO A 36 15.41 -10.69 14.19
CA PRO A 36 14.10 -10.19 13.80
C PRO A 36 13.22 -9.78 14.98
N LEU A 37 13.28 -10.47 16.12
CA LEU A 37 12.56 -10.06 17.33
C LEU A 37 13.07 -8.72 17.88
N VAL A 38 14.38 -8.52 17.97
CA VAL A 38 14.98 -7.25 18.41
C VAL A 38 14.65 -6.11 17.44
N LEU A 39 14.74 -6.35 16.13
CA LEU A 39 14.37 -5.37 15.12
C LEU A 39 12.87 -5.03 15.19
N THR A 40 11.99 -6.02 15.36
CA THR A 40 10.55 -5.81 15.53
C THR A 40 10.23 -4.96 16.76
N ALA A 41 10.88 -5.25 17.89
CA ALA A 41 10.74 -4.44 19.11
C ALA A 41 11.24 -2.99 18.91
N ALA A 42 12.37 -2.82 18.21
CA ALA A 42 12.89 -1.50 17.85
C ALA A 42 11.95 -0.73 16.91
N VAL A 43 11.37 -1.40 15.91
CA VAL A 43 10.38 -0.83 14.98
C VAL A 43 9.13 -0.34 15.72
N VAL A 44 8.59 -1.14 16.66
CA VAL A 44 7.47 -0.72 17.50
C VAL A 44 7.86 0.48 18.37
N ALA A 45 9.04 0.48 19.00
CA ALA A 45 9.52 1.60 19.79
C ALA A 45 9.67 2.89 18.95
N VAL A 46 10.24 2.79 17.74
CA VAL A 46 10.39 3.91 16.80
C VAL A 46 9.01 4.44 16.37
N ALA A 47 8.05 3.56 16.03
CA ALA A 47 6.69 3.98 15.67
C ALA A 47 5.97 4.70 16.82
N LEU A 48 6.16 4.26 18.07
CA LEU A 48 5.63 4.92 19.27
C LEU A 48 6.28 6.29 19.52
N VAL A 49 7.61 6.39 19.39
CA VAL A 49 8.35 7.66 19.52
C VAL A 49 7.93 8.64 18.42
N TRP A 50 7.87 8.19 17.16
CA TRP A 50 7.37 8.95 16.02
C TRP A 50 5.98 9.51 16.28
N ARG A 51 5.06 8.67 16.78
CA ARG A 51 3.70 9.11 17.15
C ARG A 51 3.71 10.13 18.28
N ALA A 52 4.52 9.94 19.32
CA ALA A 52 4.64 10.86 20.44
C ALA A 52 5.23 12.22 20.03
N VAL A 53 6.17 12.26 19.09
CA VAL A 53 6.70 13.49 18.50
C VAL A 53 5.65 14.16 17.62
N ALA A 54 4.94 13.41 16.78
CA ALA A 54 3.91 13.96 15.90
C ALA A 54 2.73 14.62 16.65
N MET A 55 2.39 14.14 17.85
CA MET A 55 1.38 14.79 18.70
C MET A 55 1.78 16.19 19.20
N ARG A 56 3.04 16.62 19.03
CA ARG A 56 3.54 17.96 19.39
C ARG A 56 3.41 18.99 18.26
N VAL A 57 3.07 18.57 17.04
CA VAL A 57 2.93 19.45 15.86
C VAL A 57 1.45 19.58 15.50
N ASP A 58 0.91 20.79 15.39
CA ASP A 58 -0.48 21.06 14.97
C ASP A 58 -0.49 21.87 13.67
N GLY A 59 -0.31 21.16 12.55
CA GLY A 59 -0.18 21.70 11.19
C GLY A 59 0.52 20.69 10.28
N PRO A 60 0.57 20.94 8.95
CA PRO A 60 1.46 20.23 8.03
C PRO A 60 2.93 20.29 8.52
N GLU A 61 3.64 19.18 8.37
CA GLU A 61 5.05 19.03 8.79
C GLU A 61 6.01 19.88 7.96
N LEU A 62 5.85 19.81 6.63
CA LEU A 62 6.77 20.35 5.64
C LEU A 62 6.09 21.49 4.90
N ARG A 63 6.27 22.71 5.40
CA ARG A 63 5.66 23.94 4.84
C ARG A 63 6.00 24.17 3.37
N LEU A 64 7.15 23.71 2.88
CA LEU A 64 7.53 23.84 1.46
C LEU A 64 6.54 23.14 0.52
N LEU A 65 5.83 22.11 1.01
CA LEU A 65 4.85 21.35 0.23
C LEU A 65 3.44 21.95 0.25
N ALA A 66 3.18 23.05 0.98
CA ALA A 66 1.87 23.71 0.98
C ALA A 66 1.28 23.97 -0.43
N PRO A 67 2.07 24.34 -1.48
CA PRO A 67 1.58 24.50 -2.84
C PRO A 67 1.01 23.22 -3.47
N VAL A 68 1.42 22.03 -3.00
CA VAL A 68 0.94 20.71 -3.43
C VAL A 68 -0.46 20.44 -2.90
N GLY A 69 -0.82 21.01 -1.74
CA GLY A 69 -2.17 20.97 -1.17
C GLY A 69 -3.26 21.55 -2.08
N ARG A 70 -2.90 22.35 -3.10
CA ARG A 70 -3.83 22.82 -4.13
C ARG A 70 -4.43 21.67 -4.97
N LEU A 71 -3.78 20.51 -5.03
CA LEU A 71 -4.27 19.35 -5.78
C LEU A 71 -5.42 18.59 -5.09
N VAL A 72 -5.75 18.92 -3.84
CA VAL A 72 -6.78 18.27 -3.01
C VAL A 72 -8.08 17.91 -3.76
N PRO A 73 -8.68 18.80 -4.59
CA PRO A 73 -9.92 18.47 -5.29
C PRO A 73 -9.80 17.32 -6.30
N TRP A 74 -8.63 17.16 -6.95
CA TRP A 74 -8.44 16.19 -8.04
C TRP A 74 -7.90 14.83 -7.58
N ILE A 75 -7.59 14.66 -6.30
CA ILE A 75 -7.04 13.40 -5.78
C ILE A 75 -7.92 12.18 -6.06
N PRO A 76 -9.26 12.22 -5.94
CA PRO A 76 -10.11 11.10 -6.35
C PRO A 76 -9.96 10.75 -7.83
N ARG A 77 -9.81 11.75 -8.70
CA ARG A 77 -9.61 11.50 -10.13
C ARG A 77 -8.23 10.87 -10.38
N LEU A 78 -7.19 11.39 -9.74
CA LEU A 78 -5.83 10.87 -9.86
C LEU A 78 -5.71 9.44 -9.33
N LEU A 79 -6.33 9.13 -8.18
CA LEU A 79 -6.41 7.77 -7.64
C LEU A 79 -7.12 6.81 -8.62
N GLY A 80 -8.23 7.25 -9.23
CA GLY A 80 -8.92 6.49 -10.27
C GLY A 80 -8.04 6.21 -11.50
N ILE A 81 -7.20 7.16 -11.92
CA ILE A 81 -6.23 6.96 -13.00
C ILE A 81 -5.16 5.93 -12.59
N HIS A 82 -4.55 6.07 -11.39
CA HIS A 82 -3.49 5.14 -10.96
C HIS A 82 -4.01 3.70 -10.84
N LEU A 83 -5.18 3.50 -10.23
CA LEU A 83 -5.81 2.17 -10.15
C LEU A 83 -6.21 1.66 -11.54
N GLY A 84 -6.82 2.51 -12.37
CA GLY A 84 -7.31 2.11 -13.69
C GLY A 84 -6.20 1.74 -14.68
N VAL A 85 -5.10 2.50 -14.70
CA VAL A 85 -3.91 2.20 -15.52
C VAL A 85 -3.21 0.94 -15.01
N ALA A 86 -3.13 0.71 -13.69
CA ALA A 86 -2.56 -0.51 -13.14
C ALA A 86 -3.32 -1.76 -13.61
N LEU A 87 -4.63 -1.81 -13.38
CA LEU A 87 -5.49 -2.93 -13.81
C LEU A 87 -5.47 -3.13 -15.33
N LEU A 88 -5.46 -2.05 -16.12
CA LEU A 88 -5.38 -2.16 -17.58
C LEU A 88 -4.02 -2.70 -18.05
N ALA A 89 -2.91 -2.29 -17.40
CA ALA A 89 -1.58 -2.76 -17.74
C ALA A 89 -1.36 -4.22 -17.34
N LEU A 90 -1.85 -4.63 -16.17
CA LEU A 90 -1.83 -6.01 -15.69
C LEU A 90 -2.63 -6.94 -16.62
N ALA A 91 -3.89 -6.60 -16.90
CA ALA A 91 -4.71 -7.36 -17.83
C ALA A 91 -4.08 -7.47 -19.24
N ALA A 92 -3.38 -6.42 -19.70
CA ALA A 92 -2.65 -6.43 -20.97
C ALA A 92 -1.39 -7.32 -20.96
N THR A 93 -0.78 -7.58 -19.80
CA THR A 93 0.32 -8.53 -19.62
C THR A 93 -0.15 -9.94 -19.22
N GLY A 94 -1.46 -10.20 -19.18
CA GLY A 94 -2.03 -11.47 -18.73
C GLY A 94 -2.05 -11.67 -17.20
N ALA A 95 -1.70 -10.64 -16.44
CA ALA A 95 -1.70 -10.65 -14.99
C ALA A 95 -3.04 -10.16 -14.41
N PHE A 96 -3.43 -10.69 -13.25
CA PHE A 96 -4.69 -10.34 -12.57
C PHE A 96 -4.39 -9.72 -11.19
N ILE A 97 -4.79 -8.46 -11.00
CA ILE A 97 -4.67 -7.64 -9.77
C ILE A 97 -3.21 -7.32 -9.33
N THR A 98 -2.26 -8.22 -9.57
CA THR A 98 -0.84 -8.08 -9.22
C THR A 98 0.03 -8.86 -10.22
N PRO A 99 1.26 -8.43 -10.54
CA PRO A 99 2.11 -9.09 -11.54
C PRO A 99 2.36 -10.59 -11.31
N SER A 100 2.30 -11.07 -10.06
CA SER A 100 2.50 -12.47 -9.66
C SER A 100 1.30 -13.42 -9.89
N ILE A 101 0.24 -12.98 -10.57
CA ILE A 101 -0.91 -13.82 -10.95
C ILE A 101 -1.07 -13.75 -12.48
N ASP A 102 -0.07 -14.27 -13.20
CA ASP A 102 0.11 -14.21 -14.66
C ASP A 102 -0.17 -15.55 -15.38
N HIS A 103 -0.46 -16.62 -14.63
CA HIS A 103 -0.73 -17.96 -15.15
C HIS A 103 -2.24 -18.31 -15.20
N LEU A 104 -3.10 -17.31 -15.45
CA LEU A 104 -4.56 -17.50 -15.53
C LEU A 104 -5.00 -18.13 -16.86
N GLU A 105 -4.98 -19.46 -16.92
CA GLU A 105 -5.39 -20.21 -18.10
C GLU A 105 -6.92 -20.42 -18.24
N GLY A 106 -7.32 -20.77 -19.47
CA GLY A 106 -8.68 -21.20 -19.80
C GLY A 106 -9.72 -20.08 -19.84
N ALA A 107 -10.98 -20.45 -20.08
CA ALA A 107 -12.08 -19.49 -20.25
C ALA A 107 -12.35 -18.64 -19.00
N GLY A 108 -12.14 -19.20 -17.80
CA GLY A 108 -12.30 -18.48 -16.53
C GLY A 108 -11.22 -17.41 -16.32
N GLY A 109 -9.95 -17.76 -16.56
CA GLY A 109 -8.83 -16.80 -16.49
C GLY A 109 -9.01 -15.65 -17.47
N ASN A 110 -9.26 -15.98 -18.75
CA ASN A 110 -9.54 -14.99 -19.79
C ASN A 110 -10.73 -14.06 -19.47
N ALA A 111 -11.78 -14.58 -18.83
CA ALA A 111 -12.92 -13.77 -18.40
C ALA A 111 -12.57 -12.80 -17.26
N LEU A 112 -11.76 -13.23 -16.29
CA LEU A 112 -11.26 -12.35 -15.22
C LEU A 112 -10.39 -11.22 -15.78
N LEU A 113 -9.45 -11.53 -16.68
CA LEU A 113 -8.58 -10.55 -17.34
C LEU A 113 -9.38 -9.55 -18.20
N LEU A 114 -10.42 -10.02 -18.91
CA LEU A 114 -11.32 -9.14 -19.66
C LEU A 114 -12.09 -8.18 -18.74
N VAL A 115 -12.61 -8.68 -17.61
CA VAL A 115 -13.31 -7.86 -16.61
C VAL A 115 -12.35 -6.84 -15.97
N GLU A 116 -11.13 -7.26 -15.63
CA GLU A 116 -10.10 -6.37 -15.09
C GLU A 116 -9.73 -5.25 -16.06
N GLY A 117 -9.42 -5.59 -17.31
CA GLY A 117 -9.09 -4.61 -18.35
C GLY A 117 -10.25 -3.65 -18.63
N ALA A 118 -11.49 -4.14 -18.65
CA ALA A 118 -12.69 -3.31 -18.79
C ALA A 118 -12.87 -2.35 -17.60
N LEU A 119 -12.64 -2.80 -16.36
CA LEU A 119 -12.66 -1.94 -15.18
C LEU A 119 -11.51 -0.93 -15.19
N GLY A 120 -10.32 -1.32 -15.67
CA GLY A 120 -9.19 -0.42 -15.90
C GLY A 120 -9.54 0.73 -16.83
N ILE A 121 -10.09 0.41 -18.02
CA ILE A 121 -10.60 1.40 -18.98
C ILE A 121 -11.69 2.27 -18.35
N TRP A 122 -12.65 1.68 -17.62
CA TRP A 122 -13.74 2.43 -17.00
C TRP A 122 -13.23 3.44 -15.96
N LEU A 123 -12.31 3.04 -15.07
CA LEU A 123 -11.65 3.94 -14.12
C LEU A 123 -10.83 5.04 -14.84
N VAL A 124 -10.15 4.70 -15.94
CA VAL A 124 -9.40 5.68 -16.76
C VAL A 124 -10.33 6.67 -17.47
N THR A 125 -11.51 6.27 -17.97
CA THR A 125 -12.42 7.22 -18.67
C THR A 125 -13.05 8.26 -17.76
N GLY A 126 -13.16 8.02 -16.44
CA GLY A 126 -13.75 8.98 -15.50
C GLY A 126 -15.27 8.90 -15.38
N TRP A 127 -15.95 8.05 -16.15
CA TRP A 127 -17.41 7.88 -16.09
C TRP A 127 -17.84 7.04 -14.88
N GLN A 128 -18.82 7.50 -14.09
CA GLN A 128 -19.44 6.75 -12.97
C GLN A 128 -18.45 6.01 -12.04
N LEU A 129 -17.32 6.63 -11.65
CA LEU A 129 -16.22 5.94 -10.96
C LEU A 129 -16.57 5.20 -9.67
N ARG A 130 -17.63 5.61 -8.95
CA ARG A 130 -18.16 4.88 -7.78
C ARG A 130 -18.58 3.44 -8.15
N ALA A 131 -19.20 3.23 -9.31
CA ALA A 131 -19.66 1.92 -9.75
C ALA A 131 -18.48 1.04 -10.18
N ALA A 132 -17.55 1.59 -10.98
CA ALA A 132 -16.32 0.90 -11.36
C ALA A 132 -15.50 0.47 -10.13
N ALA A 133 -15.32 1.36 -9.16
CA ALA A 133 -14.60 1.06 -7.93
C ALA A 133 -15.31 0.01 -7.05
N ALA A 134 -16.64 0.03 -6.98
CA ALA A 134 -17.40 -1.01 -6.28
C ALA A 134 -17.24 -2.39 -6.94
N LEU A 135 -17.13 -2.44 -8.27
CA LEU A 135 -16.85 -3.68 -9.01
C LEU A 135 -15.41 -4.16 -8.83
N VAL A 136 -14.41 -3.27 -8.72
CA VAL A 136 -13.04 -3.66 -8.33
C VAL A 136 -13.01 -4.30 -6.94
N LEU A 137 -13.75 -3.77 -5.96
CA LEU A 137 -13.91 -4.43 -4.66
C LEU A 137 -14.56 -5.82 -4.79
N ALA A 138 -15.47 -6.01 -5.74
CA ALA A 138 -16.11 -7.30 -6.01
C ALA A 138 -15.17 -8.33 -6.67
N LEU A 139 -13.94 -7.96 -7.06
CA LEU A 139 -12.91 -8.91 -7.49
C LEU A 139 -12.20 -9.60 -6.31
N ALA A 140 -12.30 -9.07 -5.07
CA ALA A 140 -11.61 -9.64 -3.91
C ALA A 140 -11.95 -11.12 -3.62
N PRO A 141 -13.20 -11.61 -3.78
CA PRO A 141 -13.49 -13.04 -3.67
C PRO A 141 -12.81 -13.88 -4.74
N ALA A 142 -12.72 -13.39 -5.98
CA ALA A 142 -12.03 -14.07 -7.07
C ALA A 142 -10.51 -14.15 -6.80
N LEU A 143 -9.90 -13.05 -6.35
CA LEU A 143 -8.51 -13.02 -5.90
C LEU A 143 -8.25 -14.06 -4.78
N THR A 144 -9.14 -14.14 -3.79
CA THR A 144 -9.02 -15.10 -2.68
C THR A 144 -9.14 -16.56 -3.16
N VAL A 145 -9.97 -16.83 -4.17
CA VAL A 145 -10.11 -18.18 -4.77
C VAL A 145 -8.89 -18.56 -5.61
N VAL A 146 -8.30 -17.60 -6.34
CA VAL A 146 -7.16 -17.83 -7.24
C VAL A 146 -5.83 -17.91 -6.47
N ALA A 147 -5.61 -17.02 -5.49
CA ALA A 147 -4.31 -16.80 -4.85
C ALA A 147 -4.33 -16.79 -3.31
N GLY A 148 -5.48 -17.03 -2.69
CA GLY A 148 -5.62 -17.17 -1.23
C GLY A 148 -5.66 -15.85 -0.45
N TRP A 149 -5.64 -15.98 0.87
CA TRP A 149 -5.82 -14.85 1.80
C TRP A 149 -4.61 -13.92 1.91
N THR A 150 -3.39 -14.43 1.71
CA THR A 150 -2.16 -13.63 1.74
C THR A 150 -2.16 -12.63 0.58
N ALA A 151 -2.50 -13.09 -0.63
CA ALA A 151 -2.69 -12.26 -1.83
C ALA A 151 -3.65 -11.09 -1.61
N LEU A 152 -4.78 -11.35 -0.94
CA LEU A 152 -5.76 -10.32 -0.58
C LEU A 152 -5.18 -9.29 0.41
N GLY A 153 -4.32 -9.73 1.34
CA GLY A 153 -3.60 -8.88 2.27
C GLY A 153 -2.56 -7.99 1.58
N GLU A 154 -1.77 -8.56 0.66
CA GLU A 154 -0.76 -7.85 -0.13
C GLU A 154 -1.40 -6.84 -1.09
N CYS A 155 -2.56 -7.18 -1.67
CA CYS A 155 -3.34 -6.30 -2.55
C CYS A 155 -4.31 -5.37 -1.78
N ALA A 156 -4.21 -5.27 -0.44
CA ALA A 156 -5.11 -4.46 0.38
C ALA A 156 -5.04 -2.95 0.06
N ASN A 157 -3.93 -2.49 -0.54
CA ASN A 157 -3.78 -1.16 -1.11
C ASN A 157 -4.76 -0.89 -2.27
N LEU A 158 -4.92 -1.81 -3.22
CA LEU A 158 -5.85 -1.68 -4.35
C LEU A 158 -7.30 -1.63 -3.84
N ALA A 159 -7.65 -2.53 -2.93
CA ALA A 159 -8.96 -2.54 -2.28
C ALA A 159 -9.24 -1.23 -1.53
N ALA A 160 -8.23 -0.66 -0.85
CA ALA A 160 -8.38 0.62 -0.18
C ALA A 160 -8.56 1.80 -1.14
N VAL A 161 -7.86 1.84 -2.28
CA VAL A 161 -8.09 2.86 -3.33
C VAL A 161 -9.51 2.74 -3.88
N ALA A 162 -9.97 1.53 -4.17
CA ALA A 162 -11.34 1.30 -4.61
C ALA A 162 -12.38 1.74 -3.55
N ALA A 163 -12.19 1.38 -2.28
CA ALA A 163 -13.05 1.82 -1.17
C ALA A 163 -13.06 3.35 -0.97
N PHE A 164 -11.91 4.00 -1.15
CA PHE A 164 -11.81 5.47 -1.16
C PHE A 164 -12.69 6.04 -2.28
N LEU A 165 -12.61 5.51 -3.51
CA LEU A 165 -13.36 6.00 -4.66
C LEU A 165 -14.86 5.72 -4.58
N VAL A 166 -15.29 4.69 -3.84
CA VAL A 166 -16.71 4.46 -3.54
C VAL A 166 -17.28 5.59 -2.65
N VAL A 167 -16.57 5.96 -1.57
CA VAL A 167 -17.03 7.00 -0.63
C VAL A 167 -16.80 8.41 -1.17
N VAL A 168 -15.63 8.66 -1.76
CA VAL A 168 -15.19 9.92 -2.36
C VAL A 168 -14.91 9.68 -3.86
N PRO A 169 -15.94 9.58 -4.71
CA PRO A 169 -15.75 9.59 -6.14
C PRO A 169 -15.31 10.98 -6.63
N PRO A 170 -14.72 11.09 -7.83
CA PRO A 170 -14.54 12.37 -8.52
C PRO A 170 -15.88 13.09 -8.71
N GLY A 171 -15.84 14.42 -8.78
CA GLY A 171 -17.00 15.22 -9.20
C GLY A 171 -17.34 15.01 -10.68
N PRO A 172 -18.59 15.31 -11.11
CA PRO A 172 -18.97 15.26 -12.52
C PRO A 172 -18.29 16.33 -13.37
N ASP A 173 -17.87 17.45 -12.75
CA ASP A 173 -17.36 18.64 -13.42
C ASP A 173 -15.87 18.89 -13.16
N ALA A 174 -15.30 19.91 -13.82
CA ALA A 174 -13.97 20.46 -13.57
C ALA A 174 -12.84 19.40 -13.52
N TYR A 175 -12.86 18.48 -14.48
CA TYR A 175 -11.90 17.37 -14.62
C TYR A 175 -11.87 16.41 -13.42
N GLY A 176 -13.02 16.18 -12.77
CA GLY A 176 -13.15 15.25 -11.66
C GLY A 176 -12.93 15.87 -10.28
N ALA A 177 -12.96 17.20 -10.17
CA ALA A 177 -12.76 17.90 -8.90
C ALA A 177 -13.88 17.56 -7.89
N ALA A 178 -13.51 17.00 -6.73
CA ALA A 178 -14.43 16.63 -5.66
C ALA A 178 -14.29 17.53 -4.43
N ARG A 179 -15.40 17.72 -3.71
CA ARG A 179 -15.45 18.42 -2.41
C ARG A 179 -16.19 17.54 -1.39
N PRO A 180 -15.58 16.45 -0.89
CA PRO A 180 -16.21 15.55 0.06
C PRO A 180 -16.48 16.24 1.40
N SER A 181 -17.48 15.73 2.14
CA SER A 181 -17.63 16.09 3.55
C SER A 181 -16.40 15.64 4.35
N ARG A 182 -16.04 16.40 5.40
CA ARG A 182 -14.92 16.04 6.28
C ARG A 182 -15.10 14.64 6.90
N ALA A 183 -16.34 14.20 7.15
CA ALA A 183 -16.64 12.87 7.65
C ALA A 183 -16.29 11.77 6.64
N HIS A 184 -16.74 11.90 5.38
CA HIS A 184 -16.41 10.95 4.31
C HIS A 184 -14.90 10.90 4.05
N LEU A 185 -14.25 12.07 3.97
CA LEU A 185 -12.81 12.15 3.73
C LEU A 185 -11.99 11.49 4.86
N ARG A 186 -12.38 11.65 6.13
CA ARG A 186 -11.71 11.00 7.28
C ARG A 186 -11.76 9.47 7.20
N TRP A 187 -12.91 8.90 6.84
CA TRP A 187 -13.05 7.44 6.70
C TRP A 187 -12.30 6.91 5.48
N ALA A 188 -12.42 7.58 4.34
CA ALA A 188 -11.71 7.20 3.12
C ALA A 188 -10.18 7.25 3.32
N LEU A 189 -9.66 8.29 4.00
CA LEU A 189 -8.23 8.39 4.35
C LEU A 189 -7.78 7.41 5.43
N LEU A 190 -8.68 6.94 6.30
CA LEU A 190 -8.37 5.83 7.21
C LEU A 190 -8.22 4.54 6.42
N TRP A 191 -9.15 4.22 5.52
CA TRP A 191 -9.07 3.00 4.72
C TRP A 191 -7.85 3.00 3.80
N LEU A 192 -7.49 4.13 3.17
CA LEU A 192 -6.22 4.24 2.41
C LEU A 192 -5.01 3.84 3.25
N ARG A 193 -4.86 4.42 4.46
CA ARG A 193 -3.74 4.12 5.36
C ARG A 193 -3.76 2.68 5.87
N LEU A 194 -4.94 2.15 6.19
CA LEU A 194 -5.09 0.77 6.63
C LEU A 194 -4.74 -0.20 5.49
N GLY A 195 -5.23 -0.01 4.27
CA GLY A 195 -4.96 -0.91 3.15
C GLY A 195 -3.49 -0.93 2.73
N VAL A 196 -2.87 0.24 2.50
CA VAL A 196 -1.45 0.28 2.13
C VAL A 196 -0.54 -0.18 3.27
N GLY A 197 -0.89 0.12 4.52
CA GLY A 197 -0.12 -0.35 5.66
C GLY A 197 -0.29 -1.84 5.95
N THR A 198 -1.50 -2.40 5.75
CA THR A 198 -1.72 -3.85 5.75
C THR A 198 -0.91 -4.51 4.65
N ALA A 199 -0.93 -3.99 3.42
CA ALA A 199 -0.10 -4.51 2.33
C ALA A 199 1.38 -4.57 2.73
N LEU A 200 1.95 -3.45 3.20
CA LEU A 200 3.34 -3.39 3.69
C LEU A 200 3.64 -4.35 4.85
N ILE A 201 2.71 -4.53 5.78
CA ILE A 201 2.87 -5.48 6.90
C ILE A 201 2.79 -6.92 6.41
N VAL A 202 1.87 -7.25 5.51
CA VAL A 202 1.76 -8.61 4.98
C VAL A 202 3.02 -8.94 4.18
N LEU A 203 3.45 -8.08 3.26
CA LEU A 203 4.72 -8.18 2.51
C LEU A 203 5.92 -8.48 3.42
N ALA A 204 6.07 -7.69 4.49
CA ALA A 204 7.16 -7.86 5.46
C ALA A 204 7.20 -9.28 6.05
N PHE A 205 6.04 -9.90 6.28
CA PHE A 205 5.95 -11.26 6.82
C PHE A 205 5.97 -12.34 5.74
N SER A 206 5.21 -12.21 4.64
CA SER A 206 5.02 -13.23 3.61
C SER A 206 6.22 -13.43 2.68
N GLU A 207 7.09 -12.42 2.57
CA GLU A 207 8.25 -12.45 1.70
C GLU A 207 9.58 -12.46 2.48
N LYS A 208 9.70 -11.69 3.56
CA LYS A 208 10.96 -11.58 4.32
C LYS A 208 10.96 -12.37 5.63
N LEU A 209 10.14 -11.97 6.61
CA LEU A 209 10.26 -12.46 7.99
C LEU A 209 9.81 -13.92 8.19
N THR A 210 8.95 -14.47 7.31
CA THR A 210 8.55 -15.90 7.34
C THR A 210 8.91 -16.66 6.06
N ASN A 211 9.75 -16.09 5.20
CA ASN A 211 10.23 -16.71 3.97
C ASN A 211 11.66 -16.26 3.57
N PRO A 212 12.64 -16.29 4.49
CA PRO A 212 13.97 -15.70 4.25
C PRO A 212 14.71 -16.31 3.06
N ALA A 213 14.48 -17.58 2.73
CA ALA A 213 15.14 -18.26 1.61
C ALA A 213 14.82 -17.60 0.26
N MET A 214 13.60 -17.11 0.08
CA MET A 214 13.18 -16.42 -1.15
C MET A 214 13.75 -14.99 -1.24
N ALA A 215 13.83 -14.29 -0.11
CA ALA A 215 14.45 -12.97 -0.04
C ALA A 215 15.98 -13.03 -0.25
N ILE A 216 16.63 -14.11 0.20
CA ILE A 216 18.04 -14.39 -0.09
C ILE A 216 18.24 -14.72 -1.58
N ASP A 217 17.43 -15.60 -2.18
CA ASP A 217 17.46 -15.89 -3.62
C ASP A 217 17.24 -14.61 -4.48
N THR A 218 16.35 -13.72 -4.03
CA THR A 218 16.16 -12.41 -4.66
C THR A 218 17.42 -11.54 -4.56
N LEU A 219 18.06 -11.49 -3.39
CA LEU A 219 19.31 -10.74 -3.21
C LEU A 219 20.47 -11.31 -4.03
N GLU A 220 20.55 -12.64 -4.17
CA GLU A 220 21.57 -13.33 -4.98
C GLU A 220 21.39 -13.05 -6.48
N ARG A 221 20.14 -13.02 -6.98
CA ARG A 221 19.83 -12.67 -8.39
C ARG A 221 19.96 -11.17 -8.67
N TYR A 222 19.68 -10.33 -7.67
CA TYR A 222 19.68 -8.87 -7.77
C TYR A 222 20.59 -8.23 -6.71
N PRO A 223 21.93 -8.44 -6.77
CA PRO A 223 22.86 -7.96 -5.75
C PRO A 223 22.94 -6.43 -5.66
N ALA A 224 22.42 -5.70 -6.66
CA ALA A 224 22.25 -4.26 -6.61
C ALA A 224 21.23 -3.77 -5.55
N LEU A 225 20.42 -4.68 -5.00
CA LEU A 225 19.55 -4.42 -3.84
C LEU A 225 20.34 -4.26 -2.53
N ASP A 226 21.59 -4.73 -2.45
CA ASP A 226 22.41 -4.59 -1.25
C ASP A 226 22.89 -3.14 -1.06
N VAL A 227 22.01 -2.34 -0.46
CA VAL A 227 22.30 -0.95 -0.08
C VAL A 227 23.41 -0.82 0.98
N PHE A 228 23.76 -1.89 1.71
CA PHE A 228 24.89 -1.88 2.63
C PHE A 228 26.21 -1.99 1.84
N ALA A 229 26.28 -2.87 0.85
CA ALA A 229 27.44 -2.97 -0.05
C ALA A 229 27.72 -1.64 -0.76
N LEU A 230 26.68 -0.90 -1.17
CA LEU A 230 26.81 0.44 -1.79
C LEU A 230 27.51 1.48 -0.89
N VAL A 231 27.45 1.32 0.44
CA VAL A 231 28.13 2.19 1.42
C VAL A 231 29.36 1.52 2.07
N GLY A 232 29.84 0.40 1.50
CA GLY A 232 31.02 -0.33 1.98
C GLY A 232 30.80 -1.14 3.26
N LEU A 233 29.55 -1.40 3.65
CA LEU A 233 29.20 -2.25 4.78
C LEU A 233 28.92 -3.67 4.27
N GLN A 234 29.53 -4.67 4.91
CA GLN A 234 29.25 -6.08 4.63
C GLN A 234 28.36 -6.64 5.74
N VAL A 235 27.18 -7.14 5.35
CA VAL A 235 26.21 -7.81 6.23
C VAL A 235 25.92 -9.21 5.69
N SER A 236 25.42 -10.12 6.54
CA SER A 236 24.96 -11.42 6.03
C SER A 236 23.63 -11.27 5.29
N PRO A 237 23.30 -12.17 4.33
CA PRO A 237 22.00 -12.14 3.64
C PRO A 237 20.82 -12.18 4.61
N GLU A 238 20.88 -12.98 5.67
CA GLU A 238 19.85 -13.04 6.71
C GLU A 238 19.71 -11.73 7.47
N THR A 239 20.83 -11.01 7.69
CA THR A 239 20.83 -9.69 8.32
C THR A 239 20.18 -8.66 7.41
N PHE A 240 20.48 -8.68 6.10
CA PHE A 240 19.82 -7.84 5.10
C PHE A 240 18.31 -8.08 5.10
N VAL A 241 17.88 -9.34 4.98
CA VAL A 241 16.45 -9.72 4.93
C VAL A 241 15.71 -9.32 6.21
N ALA A 242 16.33 -9.52 7.38
CA ALA A 242 15.75 -9.10 8.66
C ALA A 242 15.54 -7.57 8.72
N VAL A 243 16.50 -6.77 8.22
CA VAL A 243 16.39 -5.31 8.17
C VAL A 243 15.39 -4.85 7.11
N ALA A 244 15.34 -5.50 5.95
CA ALA A 244 14.37 -5.20 4.89
C ALA A 244 12.93 -5.43 5.37
N GLY A 245 12.63 -6.60 5.94
CA GLY A 245 11.33 -6.91 6.53
C GLY A 245 10.97 -5.97 7.70
N ALA A 246 11.92 -5.64 8.57
CA ALA A 246 11.71 -4.65 9.63
C ALA A 246 11.42 -3.24 9.09
N THR A 247 12.00 -2.88 7.94
CA THR A 247 11.80 -1.58 7.28
C THR A 247 10.41 -1.49 6.63
N GLU A 248 9.96 -2.54 5.93
CA GLU A 248 8.58 -2.63 5.41
C GLU A 248 7.54 -2.57 6.55
N LEU A 249 7.76 -3.35 7.62
CA LEU A 249 6.93 -3.34 8.82
C LEU A 249 6.87 -1.94 9.46
N LEU A 250 8.00 -1.24 9.55
CA LEU A 250 8.04 0.14 10.03
C LEU A 250 7.19 1.06 9.15
N PHE A 251 7.36 1.04 7.82
CA PHE A 251 6.57 1.89 6.93
C PHE A 251 5.07 1.58 7.04
N GLY A 252 4.68 0.31 7.14
CA GLY A 252 3.29 -0.08 7.37
C GLY A 252 2.71 0.54 8.64
N LEU A 253 3.42 0.43 9.77
CA LEU A 253 3.01 1.04 11.05
C LEU A 253 2.99 2.58 11.00
N LEU A 254 3.98 3.21 10.38
CA LEU A 254 4.05 4.67 10.23
C LEU A 254 2.86 5.19 9.42
N VAL A 255 2.55 4.57 8.28
CA VAL A 255 1.42 4.96 7.42
C VAL A 255 0.09 4.69 8.11
N ILE A 256 -0.11 3.53 8.74
CA ILE A 256 -1.30 3.22 9.55
C ILE A 256 -1.53 4.29 10.61
N SER A 257 -0.48 4.72 11.31
CA SER A 257 -0.60 5.74 12.34
C SER A 257 -1.16 7.06 11.78
N GLY A 258 -0.81 7.41 10.53
CA GLY A 258 -1.07 8.73 9.96
C GLY A 258 -0.34 9.87 10.68
N ALA A 259 0.66 9.58 11.52
CA ALA A 259 1.56 10.60 12.08
C ALA A 259 2.60 11.01 11.04
N PHE A 260 2.84 12.31 10.91
CA PHE A 260 3.78 12.88 9.95
C PHE A 260 3.64 12.33 8.51
N PRO A 261 2.43 12.35 7.91
CA PRO A 261 2.18 11.74 6.61
C PRO A 261 3.08 12.28 5.49
N GLN A 262 3.48 13.55 5.50
CA GLN A 262 4.36 14.08 4.46
C GLN A 262 5.76 13.46 4.55
N VAL A 263 6.30 13.37 5.77
CA VAL A 263 7.64 12.78 6.00
C VAL A 263 7.60 11.27 5.79
N ALA A 264 6.57 10.58 6.30
CA ALA A 264 6.41 9.14 6.13
C ALA A 264 6.33 8.74 4.65
N VAL A 265 5.55 9.46 3.84
CA VAL A 265 5.46 9.24 2.39
C VAL A 265 6.81 9.52 1.71
N LEU A 266 7.44 10.66 1.97
CA LEU A 266 8.70 11.00 1.29
C LEU A 266 9.83 10.02 1.60
N VAL A 267 9.91 9.50 2.84
CA VAL A 267 10.90 8.48 3.21
C VAL A 267 10.54 7.12 2.58
N ALA A 268 9.27 6.71 2.61
CA ALA A 268 8.82 5.47 1.99
C ALA A 268 8.99 5.49 0.45
N MET A 269 8.91 6.65 -0.20
CA MET A 269 9.18 6.79 -1.63
C MET A 269 10.63 6.45 -2.01
N VAL A 270 11.61 6.53 -1.10
CA VAL A 270 13.02 6.24 -1.40
C VAL A 270 13.22 4.78 -1.85
N PRO A 271 12.91 3.74 -1.06
CA PRO A 271 13.05 2.36 -1.51
C PRO A 271 12.17 2.04 -2.71
N PHE A 272 10.90 2.49 -2.74
CA PHE A 272 9.98 2.28 -3.86
C PHE A 272 10.52 2.83 -5.21
N ASN A 273 11.23 3.97 -5.19
CA ASN A 273 11.86 4.50 -6.40
C ASN A 273 13.21 3.83 -6.69
N ALA A 274 13.94 3.37 -5.67
CA ALA A 274 15.17 2.62 -5.86
C ALA A 274 14.89 1.26 -6.54
N THR A 275 13.89 0.51 -6.07
CA THR A 275 13.45 -0.73 -6.70
C THR A 275 12.89 -0.48 -8.11
N LEU A 276 12.12 0.60 -8.33
CA LEU A 276 11.66 1.02 -9.66
C LEU A 276 12.81 1.22 -10.66
N LEU A 277 13.93 1.81 -10.24
CA LEU A 277 15.11 2.01 -11.09
C LEU A 277 15.83 0.70 -11.42
N LEU A 278 15.71 -0.33 -10.58
CA LEU A 278 16.35 -1.63 -10.76
C LEU A 278 15.47 -2.61 -11.56
N PHE A 279 14.17 -2.61 -11.32
CA PHE A 279 13.21 -3.60 -11.84
C PHE A 279 12.31 -3.08 -12.99
N GLY A 280 12.25 -1.77 -13.22
CA GLY A 280 11.61 -1.18 -14.39
C GLY A 280 10.09 -1.36 -14.45
N GLN A 281 9.57 -1.90 -15.57
CA GLN A 281 8.15 -1.85 -15.90
C GLN A 281 7.25 -2.66 -14.96
N THR A 282 7.65 -3.87 -14.56
CA THR A 282 6.86 -4.74 -13.67
C THR A 282 6.61 -4.03 -12.34
N GLU A 283 7.67 -3.47 -11.78
CA GLU A 283 7.67 -2.67 -10.56
C GLU A 283 6.80 -1.41 -10.69
N MET A 284 6.95 -0.68 -11.81
CA MET A 284 6.14 0.50 -12.10
C MET A 284 4.63 0.19 -12.08
N VAL A 285 4.22 -0.90 -12.73
CA VAL A 285 2.81 -1.30 -12.84
C VAL A 285 2.26 -1.75 -11.49
N GLY A 286 2.95 -2.65 -10.80
CA GLY A 286 2.52 -3.17 -9.50
C GLY A 286 2.49 -2.10 -8.39
N HIS A 287 3.38 -1.10 -8.44
CA HIS A 287 3.39 0.02 -7.50
C HIS A 287 2.53 1.22 -7.88
N LEU A 288 1.97 1.29 -9.10
CA LEU A 288 1.19 2.46 -9.53
C LEU A 288 0.03 2.81 -8.57
N PRO A 289 -0.75 1.85 -8.01
CA PRO A 289 -1.76 2.17 -6.99
C PRO A 289 -1.14 2.74 -5.70
N VAL A 290 0.04 2.25 -5.28
CA VAL A 290 0.75 2.77 -4.09
C VAL A 290 1.22 4.20 -4.32
N TYR A 291 1.78 4.53 -5.49
CA TYR A 291 2.12 5.90 -5.86
C TYR A 291 0.90 6.83 -5.81
N GLY A 292 -0.28 6.34 -6.24
CA GLY A 292 -1.54 7.05 -6.06
C GLY A 292 -1.89 7.33 -4.59
N VAL A 293 -1.74 6.33 -3.70
CA VAL A 293 -1.97 6.49 -2.25
C VAL A 293 -0.96 7.47 -1.63
N PHE A 294 0.32 7.36 -1.98
CA PHE A 294 1.37 8.27 -1.52
C PHE A 294 1.07 9.72 -1.95
N LEU A 295 0.70 9.95 -3.21
CA LEU A 295 0.26 11.25 -3.69
C LEU A 295 -0.96 11.77 -2.90
N ALA A 296 -1.95 10.92 -2.65
CA ALA A 296 -3.13 11.29 -1.86
C ALA A 296 -2.77 11.71 -0.43
N LEU A 297 -1.99 10.90 0.29
CA LEU A 297 -1.58 11.18 1.66
C LEU A 297 -0.69 12.43 1.75
N LEU A 298 0.21 12.64 0.79
CA LEU A 298 1.07 13.81 0.69
C LEU A 298 0.24 15.08 0.44
N VAL A 299 -0.68 15.07 -0.53
CA VAL A 299 -1.52 16.22 -0.88
C VAL A 299 -2.49 16.58 0.23
N TYR A 300 -3.25 15.61 0.75
CA TYR A 300 -4.17 15.86 1.87
C TYR A 300 -3.44 16.23 3.16
N GLY A 301 -2.21 15.72 3.38
CA GLY A 301 -1.35 16.08 4.51
C GLY A 301 -0.72 17.48 4.39
N SER A 302 -0.56 18.00 3.16
CA SER A 302 0.04 19.31 2.88
C SER A 302 -0.94 20.49 2.93
N SER A 303 -2.25 20.23 3.05
CA SER A 303 -3.28 21.27 3.10
C SER A 303 -3.77 21.52 4.53
N GLU A 304 -3.78 22.80 4.92
CA GLU A 304 -4.30 23.28 6.22
C GLU A 304 -5.76 22.88 6.48
N GLU A 305 -6.56 22.68 5.42
CA GLU A 305 -7.95 22.23 5.57
C GLU A 305 -8.04 20.73 5.89
N THR A 306 -7.16 19.90 5.32
CA THR A 306 -7.33 18.44 5.28
C THR A 306 -6.31 17.65 6.10
N PHE A 307 -5.20 18.23 6.56
CA PHE A 307 -4.15 17.47 7.27
C PHE A 307 -4.67 16.73 8.51
N ARG A 308 -5.63 17.33 9.24
CA ARG A 308 -6.30 16.71 10.39
C ARG A 308 -7.12 15.46 10.01
N SER A 309 -7.62 15.40 8.78
CA SER A 309 -8.34 14.24 8.26
C SER A 309 -7.43 13.04 8.00
N VAL A 310 -6.17 13.29 7.62
CA VAL A 310 -5.15 12.24 7.45
C VAL A 310 -4.71 11.67 8.81
N ARG A 311 -4.43 12.54 9.79
CA ARG A 311 -3.91 12.15 11.12
C ARG A 311 -4.90 11.41 12.02
N TRP A 312 -6.20 11.56 11.73
CA TRP A 312 -7.38 10.95 12.37
C TRP A 312 -7.61 11.25 13.87
N LEU A 313 -6.58 11.11 14.71
CA LEU A 313 -6.60 11.49 16.12
C LEU A 313 -6.40 13.00 16.28
N LEU A 314 -7.27 13.59 17.11
CA LEU A 314 -7.22 14.99 17.50
C LEU A 314 -5.98 15.29 18.35
N GLY A 315 -5.25 16.35 17.99
CA GLY A 315 -4.22 16.93 18.85
C GLY A 315 -4.82 17.45 20.17
N ARG A 316 -3.99 17.58 21.21
CA ARG A 316 -4.43 18.02 22.55
C ARG A 316 -5.16 19.38 22.55
N THR A 317 -4.88 20.24 21.57
CA THR A 317 -5.54 21.53 21.33
C THR A 317 -7.05 21.39 21.06
N ALA A 318 -7.47 20.44 20.22
CA ALA A 318 -8.88 20.29 19.86
C ALA A 318 -9.75 19.79 21.03
N ARG A 319 -9.22 18.90 21.89
CA ARG A 319 -9.91 18.44 23.11
C ARG A 319 -10.24 19.55 24.12
N ARG A 320 -9.57 20.72 24.06
CA ARG A 320 -9.90 21.86 24.94
C ARG A 320 -11.07 22.70 24.43
N VAL A 321 -11.38 22.65 23.13
CA VAL A 321 -12.45 23.47 22.51
C VAL A 321 -13.80 22.74 22.53
N GLU A 322 -13.79 21.40 22.57
CA GLU A 322 -15.00 20.56 22.65
C GLU A 322 -15.55 20.36 24.08
N MET A 323 -14.84 20.85 25.11
CA MET A 323 -15.41 20.95 26.47
C MET A 323 -16.40 22.12 26.48
N PRO A 324 -17.70 21.91 26.72
CA PRO A 324 -18.60 23.02 27.01
C PRO A 324 -18.10 23.71 28.27
N VAL A 325 -17.97 25.03 28.24
CA VAL A 325 -17.88 25.80 29.48
C VAL A 325 -19.24 25.69 30.13
N THR A 326 -19.40 24.70 31.01
CA THR A 326 -20.51 24.66 31.95
C THR A 326 -20.39 25.91 32.81
N ALA A 327 -21.19 26.92 32.50
CA ALA A 327 -21.23 28.16 33.24
C ALA A 327 -21.61 27.84 34.69
N ALA A 328 -20.67 28.08 35.60
CA ALA A 328 -20.96 28.14 37.01
C ALA A 328 -21.51 29.54 37.31
N ALA A 329 -22.80 29.59 37.60
CA ALA A 329 -23.53 30.72 38.16
C ALA A 329 -24.56 30.16 39.17
#